data_AF-A0A8H7G621-F1
#
_entry.id   AF-A0A8H7G621-F1
#
_cell.length_a   1.000
_cell.length_b   1.000
_cell.length_c   1.000
_cell.angle_alpha   90.00
_cell.angle_beta   90.00
_cell.angle_gamma   90.00
#
_symmetry.space_group_name_H-M   'P 1'
#
loop_
_entity.id
_entity.type
_entity.pdbx_description
1 polymer ?
#
loop_
_entity_poly.entity_id
_entity_poly.type
_entity_poly.pdbx_seq_one_letter_code
_entity_poly.pdbx_strand_id
1 'polypeptide(L)'
;MSQYERLPTSPYAASPPASRSPSPEDVTRMSPRSSARIAAQNRELQRQTDMDPRFNMPKPAWWQRVALILFVIFLFWLGQHLHVSSPEPSKIVHATRYSKDYKFRPAASPVITEKLKDGRVRLRGAHPNHGL
;
A
#
# COMPACT_ATOMS: atom_id res chain seq x y z
N MET A 1 60.72 -1.71 16.41
CA MET A 1 60.13 -2.66 15.44
C MET A 1 58.86 -3.20 16.07
N SER A 2 57.69 -2.77 15.59
CA SER A 2 56.41 -3.16 16.17
C SER A 2 56.09 -4.61 15.82
N GLN A 3 55.97 -5.47 16.84
CA GLN A 3 55.44 -6.82 16.67
C GLN A 3 53.93 -6.73 16.52
N TYR A 4 53.42 -7.21 15.39
CA TYR A 4 52.01 -7.48 15.19
C TYR A 4 51.77 -8.96 15.48
N GLU A 5 50.94 -9.21 16.48
CA GLU A 5 50.46 -10.54 16.81
C GLU A 5 49.28 -10.87 15.89
N ARG A 6 49.40 -11.94 15.09
CA ARG A 6 48.34 -12.36 14.17
C ARG A 6 47.22 -12.99 14.99
N LEU A 7 46.00 -12.46 14.85
CA LEU A 7 44.80 -13.08 15.42
C LEU A 7 44.66 -14.52 14.89
N PRO A 8 44.15 -15.46 15.72
CA PRO A 8 43.94 -16.84 15.29
C PRO A 8 43.04 -16.83 14.05
N THR A 9 43.54 -17.40 12.95
CA THR A 9 42.72 -17.62 11.76
C THR A 9 41.64 -18.61 12.14
N SER A 10 40.41 -18.13 12.22
CA SER A 10 39.24 -18.98 12.46
C SER A 10 39.25 -20.12 11.42
N PRO A 11 39.06 -21.39 11.83
CA PRO A 11 38.98 -22.52 10.89
C PRO A 11 37.78 -22.40 9.94
N TYR A 12 36.92 -21.40 10.11
CA TYR A 12 35.75 -21.11 9.29
C TYR A 12 36.04 -20.26 8.04
N ALA A 13 37.31 -19.99 7.69
CA ALA A 13 37.66 -19.25 6.47
C ALA A 13 37.44 -20.05 5.16
N ALA A 14 37.10 -21.34 5.24
CA ALA A 14 36.65 -22.12 4.08
C ALA A 14 35.12 -21.99 3.94
N SER A 15 34.65 -20.83 3.51
CA SER A 15 33.30 -20.75 2.94
C SER A 15 33.29 -21.65 1.69
N PRO A 16 32.43 -22.67 1.60
CA PRO A 16 32.30 -23.44 0.36
C PRO A 16 31.95 -22.46 -0.77
N PRO A 17 32.50 -22.64 -1.99
CA PRO A 17 32.12 -21.79 -3.12
C PRO A 17 30.60 -21.80 -3.22
N ALA A 18 29.99 -20.61 -3.25
CA ALA A 18 28.54 -20.45 -3.26
C ALA A 18 27.92 -21.40 -4.28
N SER A 19 27.43 -22.55 -3.80
CA SER A 19 26.87 -23.58 -4.64
C SER A 19 25.53 -23.04 -5.09
N ARG A 20 25.49 -22.59 -6.34
CA ARG A 20 24.25 -22.33 -7.08
C ARG A 20 23.27 -23.45 -6.73
N SER A 21 22.17 -23.11 -6.05
CA SER A 21 21.12 -24.07 -5.75
C SER A 21 20.74 -24.77 -7.05
N PRO A 22 20.84 -26.12 -7.13
CA PRO A 22 20.57 -26.83 -8.37
C PRO A 22 19.12 -26.55 -8.78
N SER A 23 18.94 -26.10 -10.03
CA SER A 23 17.60 -25.90 -10.60
C SER A 23 16.84 -27.23 -10.54
N PRO A 24 15.51 -27.26 -10.30
CA PRO A 24 14.74 -28.50 -10.23
C PRO A 24 14.92 -29.41 -11.47
N GLU A 25 15.27 -28.84 -12.62
CA GLU A 25 15.60 -29.57 -13.85
C GLU A 25 16.97 -30.30 -13.81
N ASP A 26 17.96 -29.78 -13.08
CA ASP A 26 19.29 -30.39 -12.90
C ASP A 26 19.25 -31.57 -11.90
N VAL A 27 18.36 -31.50 -10.91
CA VAL A 27 18.18 -32.57 -9.92
C VAL A 27 17.64 -33.85 -10.59
N THR A 28 16.84 -33.71 -11.63
CA THR A 28 16.27 -34.85 -12.38
C THR A 28 17.32 -35.54 -13.25
N ARG A 29 18.38 -34.83 -13.67
CA ARG A 29 19.51 -35.38 -14.45
C ARG A 29 20.65 -35.91 -13.59
N MET A 30 20.57 -35.73 -12.28
CA MET A 30 21.59 -36.16 -11.33
C MET A 30 21.57 -37.66 -11.09
N SER A 31 22.76 -38.25 -10.87
CA SER A 31 22.89 -39.65 -10.47
C SER A 31 22.10 -39.92 -9.17
N PRO A 32 21.45 -41.09 -9.00
CA PRO A 32 20.69 -41.43 -7.78
C PRO A 32 21.53 -41.34 -6.49
N ARG A 33 22.86 -41.47 -6.57
CA ARG A 33 23.76 -41.26 -5.42
C ARG A 33 23.90 -39.78 -5.04
N SER A 34 23.89 -38.86 -6.00
CA SER A 34 24.03 -37.43 -5.71
C SER A 34 22.72 -36.83 -5.20
N SER A 35 21.57 -37.24 -5.75
CA SER A 35 20.26 -36.80 -5.25
C SER A 35 20.00 -37.26 -3.81
N ALA A 36 20.38 -38.51 -3.47
CA ALA A 36 20.29 -39.02 -2.10
C ALA A 36 21.15 -38.23 -1.11
N ARG A 37 22.37 -37.81 -1.51
CA ARG A 37 23.25 -36.97 -0.68
C ARG A 37 22.65 -35.58 -0.44
N ILE A 38 22.08 -34.96 -1.48
CA ILE A 38 21.44 -33.64 -1.36
C ILE A 38 20.20 -33.72 -0.46
N ALA A 39 19.38 -34.76 -0.62
CA ALA A 39 18.22 -34.97 0.25
C ALA A 39 18.62 -35.15 1.72
N ALA A 40 19.71 -35.90 1.99
CA ALA A 40 20.25 -36.05 3.33
C ALA A 40 20.79 -34.71 3.89
N GLN A 41 21.50 -33.93 3.06
CA GLN A 41 22.00 -32.62 3.43
C GLN A 41 20.86 -31.63 3.74
N ASN A 42 19.80 -31.63 2.94
CA ASN A 42 18.61 -30.79 3.17
C ASN A 42 17.90 -31.16 4.48
N ARG A 43 17.79 -32.45 4.81
CA ARG A 43 17.21 -32.89 6.09
C ARG A 43 18.04 -32.43 7.28
N GLU A 44 19.37 -32.44 7.15
CA GLU A 44 20.27 -31.97 8.21
C GLU A 44 20.18 -30.44 8.38
N LEU A 45 20.12 -29.70 7.27
CA LEU A 45 19.88 -28.24 7.29
C LEU A 45 18.54 -27.89 7.93
N GLN A 46 17.48 -28.66 7.64
CA GLN A 46 16.17 -28.50 8.28
C GLN A 46 16.27 -28.72 9.79
N ARG A 47 16.97 -29.76 10.25
CA ARG A 47 17.19 -30.00 11.69
C ARG A 47 17.95 -28.87 12.35
N GLN A 48 19.00 -28.36 11.71
CA GLN A 48 19.77 -27.23 12.23
C GLN A 48 18.92 -25.96 12.32
N THR A 49 18.03 -25.75 11.34
CA THR A 49 17.10 -24.61 11.33
C THR A 49 16.01 -24.75 12.39
N ASP A 50 15.49 -25.97 12.62
CA ASP A 50 14.48 -26.25 13.65
C ASP A 50 15.03 -26.07 15.08
N MET A 51 16.33 -26.34 15.28
CA MET A 51 17.02 -26.16 16.56
C MET A 51 17.39 -24.71 16.85
N ASP A 52 17.51 -23.86 15.83
CA ASP A 52 17.86 -22.46 16.03
C ASP A 52 16.60 -21.65 16.46
N PRO A 53 16.58 -21.12 17.70
CA PRO A 53 15.44 -20.36 18.21
C PRO A 53 15.14 -19.07 17.42
N ARG A 54 16.08 -18.60 16.58
CA ARG A 54 15.86 -17.46 15.69
C ARG A 54 14.92 -17.78 14.54
N PHE A 55 14.93 -19.02 14.06
CA PHE A 55 14.15 -19.44 12.91
C PHE A 55 12.86 -20.19 13.30
N ASN A 56 12.77 -20.67 14.54
CA ASN A 56 11.59 -21.33 15.08
C ASN A 56 10.70 -20.36 15.87
N MET A 57 10.13 -19.36 15.18
CA MET A 57 9.16 -18.45 15.79
C MET A 57 7.85 -19.23 16.06
N PRO A 58 7.29 -19.17 17.28
CA PRO A 58 6.03 -19.84 17.58
C PRO A 58 4.94 -19.37 16.62
N LYS A 59 4.27 -20.33 15.96
CA LYS A 59 3.22 -20.02 15.00
C LYS A 59 2.17 -19.12 15.67
N PRO A 60 1.77 -18.00 15.05
CA PRO A 60 0.80 -17.10 15.66
C PRO A 60 -0.50 -17.84 15.93
N ALA A 61 -1.09 -17.57 17.09
CA ALA A 61 -2.31 -18.21 17.55
C ALA A 61 -3.45 -17.96 16.54
N TRP A 62 -4.34 -18.94 16.37
CA TRP A 62 -5.42 -18.88 15.40
C TRP A 62 -6.32 -17.63 15.59
N TRP A 63 -6.53 -17.22 16.84
CA TRP A 63 -7.29 -16.00 17.17
C TRP A 63 -6.67 -14.72 16.61
N GLN A 64 -5.34 -14.61 16.60
CA GLN A 64 -4.66 -13.43 16.03
C GLN A 64 -4.92 -13.32 14.52
N ARG A 65 -5.03 -14.45 13.82
CA ARG A 65 -5.38 -14.47 12.40
C ARG A 65 -6.82 -14.03 12.17
N VAL A 66 -7.75 -14.49 13.01
CA VAL A 66 -9.15 -14.06 12.97
C VAL A 66 -9.27 -12.57 13.25
N ALA A 67 -8.59 -12.06 14.28
CA ALA A 67 -8.56 -10.64 14.61
C ALA A 67 -8.00 -9.79 13.46
N LEU A 68 -6.94 -10.26 12.79
CA LEU A 68 -6.38 -9.58 11.62
C LEU A 68 -7.38 -9.51 10.46
N ILE A 69 -8.07 -10.62 10.15
CA ILE A 69 -9.08 -10.66 9.09
C ILE A 69 -10.23 -9.71 9.40
N LEU A 70 -10.73 -9.73 10.64
CA LEU A 70 -11.78 -8.81 11.08
C LEU A 70 -11.33 -7.35 11.01
N PHE A 71 -10.08 -7.06 11.36
CA PHE A 71 -9.52 -5.71 11.28
C PHE A 71 -9.45 -5.20 9.84
N VAL A 72 -9.06 -6.06 8.88
CA VAL A 72 -9.04 -5.70 7.46
C VAL A 72 -10.45 -5.45 6.92
N ILE A 73 -11.42 -6.31 7.27
CA ILE A 73 -12.83 -6.12 6.90
C ILE A 73 -13.38 -4.82 7.50
N PHE A 74 -13.04 -4.53 8.76
CA PHE A 74 -13.41 -3.31 9.45
C PHE A 74 -12.84 -2.06 8.77
N LEU A 75 -11.57 -2.08 8.38
CA LEU A 75 -10.93 -0.99 7.61
C LEU A 75 -11.65 -0.75 6.27
N PHE A 76 -12.02 -1.83 5.57
CA PHE A 76 -12.77 -1.71 4.31
C PHE A 76 -14.16 -1.11 4.54
N TRP A 77 -14.87 -1.59 5.55
CA TRP A 77 -16.18 -1.05 5.95
C TRP A 77 -16.10 0.42 6.35
N LEU A 78 -15.10 0.80 7.16
CA LEU A 78 -14.89 2.17 7.62
C LEU A 78 -14.51 3.10 6.45
N GLY A 79 -13.65 2.63 5.56
CA GLY A 79 -13.29 3.36 4.34
C GLY A 79 -14.50 3.64 3.46
N GLN A 80 -15.38 2.63 3.27
CA GLN A 80 -16.64 2.83 2.56
C GLN A 80 -17.56 3.80 3.30
N HIS A 81 -17.69 3.67 4.63
CA HIS A 81 -18.56 4.55 5.41
C HIS A 81 -18.12 6.02 5.34
N LEU A 82 -16.81 6.28 5.34
CA LEU A 82 -16.23 7.62 5.14
C LEU A 82 -16.39 8.12 3.69
N HIS A 83 -16.35 7.24 2.70
CA HIS A 83 -16.55 7.61 1.29
C HIS A 83 -18.01 7.99 0.97
N VAL A 84 -18.96 7.58 1.80
CA VAL A 84 -20.40 7.85 1.62
C VAL A 84 -20.79 9.27 2.08
N SER A 85 -19.85 10.09 2.56
CA SER A 85 -20.01 11.55 2.63
C SER A 85 -20.03 12.13 1.21
N SER A 86 -21.11 11.89 0.49
CA SER A 86 -21.32 12.41 -0.86
C SER A 86 -21.28 13.93 -0.83
N PRO A 87 -20.62 14.57 -1.81
CA PRO A 87 -20.73 16.02 -1.98
C PRO A 87 -22.20 16.35 -2.21
N GLU A 88 -22.73 17.26 -1.39
CA GLU A 88 -24.07 17.82 -1.55
C GLU A 88 -24.29 18.14 -3.04
N PRO A 89 -25.41 17.71 -3.68
CA PRO A 89 -25.65 18.05 -5.07
C PRO A 89 -25.59 19.57 -5.21
N SER A 90 -24.83 20.05 -6.19
CA SER A 90 -24.54 21.46 -6.39
C SER A 90 -25.83 22.27 -6.47
N LYS A 91 -26.20 22.90 -5.35
CA LYS A 91 -27.41 23.72 -5.27
C LYS A 91 -27.20 24.96 -6.14
N ILE A 92 -27.86 24.97 -7.29
CA ILE A 92 -27.90 26.14 -8.17
C ILE A 92 -28.70 27.21 -7.45
N VAL A 93 -28.02 28.20 -6.88
CA VAL A 93 -28.67 29.33 -6.20
C VAL A 93 -28.90 30.41 -7.26
N HIS A 94 -30.15 30.56 -7.68
CA HIS A 94 -30.57 31.66 -8.54
C HIS A 94 -30.64 32.95 -7.72
N ALA A 95 -29.68 33.84 -7.93
CA ALA A 95 -29.74 35.17 -7.32
C ALA A 95 -30.69 36.05 -8.14
N THR A 96 -31.79 36.50 -7.53
CA THR A 96 -32.62 37.55 -8.13
C THR A 96 -31.85 38.87 -8.03
N ARG A 97 -31.36 39.40 -9.16
CA ARG A 97 -30.56 40.63 -9.23
C ARG A 97 -31.30 41.88 -8.72
N TYR A 98 -32.62 41.85 -8.59
CA TYR A 98 -33.44 42.98 -8.16
C TYR A 98 -34.20 42.63 -6.88
N SER A 99 -34.32 43.61 -5.96
CA SER A 99 -35.26 43.55 -4.84
C SER A 99 -36.70 43.56 -5.37
N LYS A 100 -37.65 43.06 -4.57
CA LYS A 100 -39.07 42.97 -4.96
C LYS A 100 -39.68 44.33 -5.34
N ASP A 101 -39.09 45.42 -4.86
CA ASP A 101 -39.68 46.77 -4.91
C ASP A 101 -39.18 47.64 -6.07
N TYR A 102 -38.11 47.25 -6.79
CA TYR A 102 -37.52 48.07 -7.88
C TYR A 102 -37.23 47.23 -9.13
N LYS A 103 -38.28 46.87 -9.87
CA LYS A 103 -38.21 46.09 -11.12
C LYS A 103 -38.29 46.98 -12.36
N PHE A 104 -37.26 47.80 -12.60
CA PHE A 104 -37.19 48.65 -13.78
C PHE A 104 -36.18 48.11 -14.81
N ARG A 105 -36.59 47.05 -15.53
CA ARG A 105 -36.31 46.72 -16.96
C ARG A 105 -36.45 45.22 -17.23
N PRO A 106 -37.07 44.81 -18.35
CA PRO A 106 -37.26 43.40 -18.69
C PRO A 106 -35.94 42.76 -19.14
N ALA A 107 -35.63 41.61 -18.51
CA ALA A 107 -34.72 40.54 -18.88
C ALA A 107 -33.35 40.89 -19.50
N ALA A 108 -32.40 41.31 -18.66
CA ALA A 108 -31.04 40.80 -18.81
C ALA A 108 -31.03 39.33 -18.36
N SER A 109 -30.19 38.49 -18.98
CA SER A 109 -30.15 37.05 -18.69
C SER A 109 -29.87 36.76 -17.21
N PRO A 110 -30.51 35.74 -16.61
CA PRO A 110 -30.36 35.44 -15.18
C PRO A 110 -28.90 35.14 -14.84
N VAL A 111 -28.43 35.66 -13.69
CA VAL A 111 -27.11 35.33 -13.15
C VAL A 111 -27.24 34.03 -12.37
N ILE A 112 -26.58 32.98 -12.86
CA ILE A 112 -26.64 31.65 -12.26
C ILE A 112 -25.36 31.47 -11.44
N THR A 113 -25.52 31.16 -10.15
CA THR A 113 -24.39 30.78 -9.30
C THR A 113 -24.40 29.27 -9.11
N GLU A 114 -23.32 28.62 -9.53
CA GLU A 114 -23.12 27.18 -9.42
C GLU A 114 -22.04 26.93 -8.37
N LYS A 115 -22.37 26.22 -7.28
CA LYS A 115 -21.34 25.70 -6.37
C LYS A 115 -20.69 24.49 -7.01
N LEU A 116 -19.42 24.59 -7.37
CA LEU A 116 -18.68 23.48 -7.94
C LEU A 116 -18.31 22.47 -6.84
N LYS A 117 -18.08 21.21 -7.23
CA LYS A 117 -17.65 20.11 -6.33
C LYS A 117 -16.41 20.45 -5.48
N ASP A 118 -15.60 21.41 -5.94
CA ASP A 118 -14.39 21.88 -5.26
C ASP A 118 -14.67 22.98 -4.21
N GLY A 119 -15.94 23.26 -3.90
CA GLY A 119 -16.37 24.31 -2.96
C GLY A 119 -16.30 25.74 -3.52
N ARG A 120 -15.74 25.92 -4.72
CA ARG A 120 -15.66 27.21 -5.40
C ARG A 120 -17.01 27.58 -6.02
N VAL A 121 -17.40 28.85 -5.93
CA VAL A 121 -18.60 29.38 -6.60
C VAL A 121 -18.22 29.80 -8.01
N ARG A 122 -18.82 29.15 -9.01
CA ARG A 122 -18.71 29.52 -10.42
C ARG A 122 -19.91 30.37 -10.80
N LEU A 123 -19.65 31.56 -11.31
CA LEU A 123 -20.67 32.45 -11.86
C LEU A 123 -20.80 32.15 -13.36
N ARG A 124 -22.02 31.87 -13.83
CA ARG A 124 -22.33 31.78 -15.26
C ARG A 124 -23.34 32.88 -15.61
N GLY A 125 -23.05 33.69 -16.64
CA GLY A 125 -23.88 34.78 -17.10
C GLY A 125 -23.09 36.03 -17.51
N ALA A 126 -23.77 37.06 -17.99
CA ALA A 126 -23.15 38.34 -18.36
C ALA A 126 -22.63 39.06 -17.09
N HIS A 127 -21.31 39.13 -16.94
CA HIS A 127 -20.67 39.94 -15.91
C HIS A 127 -20.86 41.43 -16.25
N PRO A 128 -21.25 42.29 -15.29
CA PRO A 128 -21.16 43.72 -15.50
C PRO A 128 -19.68 44.09 -15.47
N ASN A 129 -19.08 44.25 -16.64
CA ASN A 129 -17.80 44.94 -16.77
C ASN A 129 -18.07 46.42 -16.50
N HIS A 130 -17.87 46.87 -15.26
CA HIS A 130 -17.74 48.30 -14.99
C HIS A 130 -16.36 48.68 -15.53
N GLY A 131 -16.35 49.22 -16.75
CA GLY A 131 -15.17 49.87 -17.31
C GLY A 131 -14.76 51.02 -16.39
N LEU A 132 -13.48 51.03 -16.05
CA LEU A 132 -12.76 52.23 -15.63
C LEU A 132 -12.63 53.18 -16.84
#